data_AF-T1C4D6-F1
#
_entry.id   AF-T1C4D6-F1
#
_cell.length_a   1.000
_cell.length_b   1.000
_cell.length_c   1.000
_cell.angle_alpha   90.00
_cell.angle_beta   90.00
_cell.angle_gamma   90.00
#
_symmetry.space_group_name_H-M   'P 1'
#
loop_
_entity.id
_entity.type
_entity.pdbx_description
1 polymer ?
#
loop_
_entity_poly.entity_id
_entity_poly.type
_entity_poly.pdbx_seq_one_letter_code
_entity_poly.pdbx_strand_id
1 'polypeptide(L)'
;MRSPRRARRCRIPSRRKTTDDGKLFITGYSEGGYVAMATVKAMQAAGETVTASAPSSGPYAIEGLGDLIFFGQVDIGSTVFAPLITTSYQNAYHNVYNQT
;
A
#
# COMPACT_ATOMS: atom_id res chain seq x y z
N MET A 1 -22.31 4.58 -60.99
CA MET A 1 -21.70 5.40 -59.90
C MET A 1 -22.02 4.75 -58.57
N ARG A 2 -21.03 4.16 -57.88
CA ARG A 2 -21.23 3.44 -56.60
C ARG A 2 -21.03 4.42 -55.44
N SER A 3 -22.07 4.60 -54.63
CA SER A 3 -22.02 5.42 -53.41
C SER A 3 -21.16 4.75 -52.33
N PRO A 4 -20.23 5.46 -51.65
CA PRO A 4 -19.39 4.86 -50.62
C PRO A 4 -20.18 4.66 -49.32
N ARG A 5 -20.29 3.41 -48.88
CA ARG A 5 -20.81 3.06 -47.54
C ARG A 5 -19.84 3.61 -46.50
N ARG A 6 -20.21 4.70 -45.81
CA ARG A 6 -19.50 5.14 -44.59
C ARG A 6 -19.54 3.99 -43.59
N ALA A 7 -18.37 3.44 -43.27
CA ALA A 7 -18.19 2.53 -42.16
C ALA A 7 -18.70 3.22 -40.89
N ARG A 8 -19.76 2.64 -40.30
CA ARG A 8 -20.29 3.11 -39.02
C ARG A 8 -19.25 2.72 -37.97
N ARG A 9 -18.44 3.70 -37.53
CA ARG A 9 -17.60 3.56 -36.34
C ARG A 9 -18.54 3.10 -35.22
N CYS A 10 -18.37 1.86 -34.75
CA CYS A 10 -19.08 1.40 -33.57
C CYS A 10 -18.59 2.27 -32.41
N ARG A 11 -19.35 3.30 -32.09
CA ARG A 11 -19.13 4.14 -30.93
C ARG A 11 -19.40 3.26 -29.73
N ILE A 12 -18.32 2.78 -29.10
CA ILE A 12 -18.37 2.22 -27.74
C ILE A 12 -19.21 3.22 -26.93
N PRO A 13 -20.36 2.83 -26.37
CA PRO A 13 -21.19 3.73 -25.60
C PRO A 13 -20.31 4.39 -24.54
N SER A 14 -20.37 5.72 -24.47
CA SER A 14 -19.75 6.50 -23.42
C SER A 14 -20.00 5.83 -22.07
N ARG A 15 -18.91 5.63 -21.32
CA ARG A 15 -18.84 5.19 -19.92
C ARG A 15 -20.21 5.26 -19.25
N ARG A 16 -20.76 4.11 -18.84
CA ARG A 16 -21.88 4.10 -17.90
C ARG A 16 -21.55 5.08 -16.78
N LYS A 17 -22.47 5.98 -16.43
CA LYS A 17 -22.37 6.80 -15.22
C LYS A 17 -22.62 5.88 -14.02
N THR A 18 -21.66 5.00 -13.75
CA THR A 18 -21.61 4.25 -12.50
C THR A 18 -20.89 5.12 -11.50
N THR A 19 -21.59 5.52 -10.43
CA THR A 19 -21.01 6.16 -9.25
C THR A 19 -20.80 5.08 -8.19
N ASP A 20 -19.73 5.20 -7.41
CA ASP A 20 -19.57 4.43 -6.18
C ASP A 20 -20.60 4.90 -5.11
N ASP A 21 -20.72 4.14 -4.03
CA ASP A 21 -21.64 4.45 -2.92
C ASP A 21 -21.00 5.37 -1.86
N GLY A 22 -19.83 5.94 -2.15
CA GLY A 22 -19.07 6.84 -1.28
C GLY A 22 -18.36 6.14 -0.12
N LYS A 23 -18.37 4.81 -0.04
CA LYS A 23 -17.73 4.07 1.05
C LYS A 23 -16.33 3.64 0.69
N LEU A 24 -15.38 3.91 1.58
CA LEU A 24 -13.99 3.52 1.43
C LEU A 24 -13.58 2.54 2.53
N PHE A 25 -13.07 1.38 2.10
CA PHE A 25 -12.59 0.32 2.97
C PHE A 25 -11.10 0.08 2.72
N ILE A 26 -10.31 -0.01 3.78
CA ILE A 26 -8.85 -0.17 3.66
C ILE A 26 -8.39 -1.40 4.45
N THR A 27 -7.70 -2.32 3.78
CA THR A 27 -7.10 -3.50 4.39
C THR A 27 -5.76 -3.80 3.73
N GLY A 28 -4.96 -4.64 4.38
CA GLY A 28 -3.69 -5.13 3.88
C GLY A 28 -3.15 -6.20 4.81
N TYR A 29 -2.27 -7.06 4.29
CA TYR A 29 -1.68 -8.18 5.00
C TYR A 29 -0.15 -8.06 5.04
N SER A 30 0.48 -8.47 6.13
CA SER A 30 1.95 -8.39 6.31
C SER A 30 2.43 -6.94 6.15
N GLU A 31 3.43 -6.65 5.33
CA GLU A 31 3.84 -5.29 4.97
C GLU A 31 2.65 -4.41 4.53
N GLY A 32 1.70 -4.98 3.78
CA GLY A 32 0.49 -4.29 3.38
C GLY A 32 -0.39 -3.88 4.56
N GLY A 33 -0.33 -4.59 5.68
CA GLY A 33 -1.01 -4.20 6.92
C GLY A 33 -0.41 -2.94 7.53
N TYR A 34 0.91 -2.81 7.52
CA TYR A 34 1.59 -1.57 7.92
C TYR A 34 1.19 -0.40 7.01
N VAL A 35 1.23 -0.62 5.69
CA VAL A 35 0.82 0.39 4.69
C VAL A 35 -0.64 0.79 4.85
N ALA A 36 -1.55 -0.17 5.07
CA ALA A 36 -2.97 0.10 5.32
C ALA A 36 -3.17 0.99 6.54
N MET A 37 -2.51 0.69 7.66
CA MET A 37 -2.61 1.49 8.88
C MET A 37 -2.01 2.90 8.69
N ALA A 38 -0.85 3.01 8.02
CA ALA A 38 -0.24 4.29 7.69
C ALA A 38 -1.14 5.15 6.77
N THR A 39 -1.83 4.51 5.83
CA THR A 39 -2.76 5.17 4.91
C THR A 39 -3.96 5.72 5.66
N VAL A 40 -4.59 4.93 6.53
CA VAL A 40 -5.70 5.39 7.38
C VAL A 40 -5.28 6.57 8.23
N LYS A 41 -4.09 6.52 8.85
CA LYS A 41 -3.54 7.63 9.65
C LYS A 41 -3.37 8.91 8.82
N ALA A 42 -2.83 8.80 7.61
CA ALA A 42 -2.65 9.94 6.71
C ALA A 42 -4.00 10.54 6.26
N MET A 43 -4.97 9.69 5.93
CA MET A 43 -6.32 10.11 5.54
C MET A 43 -7.06 10.82 6.69
N GLN A 44 -6.96 10.29 7.91
CA GLN A 44 -7.51 10.95 9.09
C GLN A 44 -6.90 12.34 9.32
N ALA A 45 -5.58 12.48 9.14
CA ALA A 45 -4.90 13.76 9.24
C ALA A 45 -5.31 14.76 8.15
N ALA A 46 -5.69 14.26 6.96
CA ALA A 46 -6.21 15.06 5.85
C ALA A 46 -7.71 15.39 5.99
N GLY A 47 -8.41 14.88 7.00
CA GLY A 47 -9.85 15.03 7.16
C GLY A 47 -10.69 14.18 6.21
N GLU A 48 -10.08 13.16 5.59
CA GLU A 48 -10.78 12.21 4.72
C GLU A 48 -11.50 11.13 5.53
N THR A 49 -12.63 10.64 5.01
CA THR A 49 -13.45 9.62 5.68
C THR A 49 -13.11 8.23 5.17
N VAL A 50 -12.72 7.34 6.09
CA VAL A 50 -12.61 5.90 5.85
C VAL A 50 -13.80 5.22 6.54
N THR A 51 -14.60 4.46 5.79
CA THR A 51 -15.78 3.78 6.30
C THR A 51 -15.41 2.69 7.30
N ALA A 52 -14.42 1.86 6.97
CA ALA A 52 -13.81 0.93 7.91
C ALA A 52 -12.42 0.52 7.45
N SER A 53 -11.60 0.07 8.40
CA SER A 53 -10.29 -0.51 8.10
C SER A 53 -10.06 -1.79 8.89
N ALA A 54 -9.39 -2.75 8.25
CA ALA A 54 -8.98 -4.01 8.85
C ALA A 54 -7.55 -4.39 8.43
N PRO A 55 -6.50 -3.66 8.90
CA PRO A 55 -5.12 -4.08 8.69
C PRO A 55 -4.86 -5.41 9.39
N SER A 56 -4.10 -6.31 8.77
CA SER A 56 -3.86 -7.66 9.31
C SER A 56 -2.37 -8.01 9.32
N SER A 57 -1.90 -8.60 10.41
CA SER A 57 -0.55 -9.13 10.60
C SER A 57 0.58 -8.19 10.15
N GLY A 58 0.39 -6.87 10.28
CA GLY A 58 1.37 -5.88 9.87
C GLY A 58 2.32 -5.53 11.01
N PRO A 59 3.58 -5.16 10.69
CA PRO A 59 4.53 -4.69 11.69
C PRO A 59 4.22 -3.25 12.12
N TYR A 60 3.13 -3.05 12.86
CA TYR A 60 2.64 -1.70 13.22
C TYR A 60 3.62 -0.91 14.11
N ALA A 61 4.45 -1.63 14.87
CA ALA A 61 5.56 -1.09 15.65
C ALA A 61 6.89 -1.67 15.11
N ILE A 62 7.45 -1.03 14.09
CA ILE A 62 8.68 -1.52 13.41
C ILE A 62 9.88 -1.57 14.36
N GLU A 63 10.03 -0.61 15.28
CA GLU A 63 11.12 -0.61 16.28
C GLU A 63 11.02 -1.83 17.20
N GLY A 64 9.83 -2.09 17.75
CA GLY A 64 9.59 -3.27 18.59
C GLY A 64 9.81 -4.59 17.85
N LEU A 65 9.44 -4.67 16.56
CA LEU A 65 9.79 -5.83 15.74
C LEU A 65 11.31 -6.03 15.65
N GLY A 66 12.05 -4.94 15.45
CA GLY A 66 13.52 -4.96 15.44
C GLY A 66 14.07 -5.54 16.74
N ASP A 67 13.66 -4.99 17.88
CA ASP A 67 14.11 -5.46 19.20
C ASP A 67 13.86 -6.96 19.40
N LEU A 68 12.67 -7.45 19.04
CA LEU A 68 12.33 -8.87 19.17
C LEU A 68 13.26 -9.76 18.33
N ILE A 69 13.52 -9.40 17.07
CA ILE A 69 14.43 -10.14 16.19
C ILE A 69 15.86 -10.12 16.76
N PHE A 70 16.37 -8.96 17.17
CA PHE A 70 17.74 -8.82 17.71
C PHE A 70 17.93 -9.50 19.07
N PHE A 71 16.88 -9.60 19.89
CA PHE A 71 16.90 -10.34 21.15
C PHE A 71 16.57 -11.84 20.99
N GLY A 72 16.58 -12.36 19.77
CA GLY A 72 16.58 -13.79 19.49
C GLY A 72 15.22 -14.40 19.18
N GLN A 73 14.15 -13.60 19.05
CA GLN A 73 12.86 -14.06 18.53
C GLN A 73 12.85 -13.99 17.01
N VAL A 74 13.73 -14.78 16.40
CA VAL A 74 13.92 -14.83 14.94
C VAL A 74 12.71 -15.53 14.30
N ASP A 75 11.93 -14.78 13.52
CA ASP A 75 10.75 -15.28 12.83
C ASP A 75 11.08 -15.88 11.45
N ILE A 76 10.09 -16.54 10.85
CA ILE A 76 10.24 -17.12 9.52
C ILE A 76 10.41 -16.00 8.48
N GLY A 77 11.59 -15.97 7.86
CA GLY A 77 11.94 -14.94 6.89
C GLY A 77 12.71 -13.76 7.46
N SER A 78 13.05 -13.74 8.76
CA SER A 78 13.95 -12.72 9.36
C SER A 78 15.20 -12.45 8.52
N THR A 79 15.85 -13.50 8.00
CA THR A 79 17.07 -13.37 7.17
C THR A 79 16.82 -12.73 5.79
N VAL A 80 15.56 -12.60 5.37
CA VAL A 80 15.15 -11.91 4.15
C VAL A 80 14.59 -10.53 4.49
N PHE A 81 13.72 -10.42 5.49
CA PHE A 81 13.05 -9.18 5.85
C PHE A 81 13.97 -8.18 6.55
N ALA A 82 14.85 -8.62 7.44
CA ALA A 82 15.79 -7.73 8.12
C ALA A 82 16.73 -7.00 7.13
N PRO A 83 17.41 -7.67 6.18
CA PRO A 83 18.22 -6.96 5.19
C PRO A 83 17.36 -6.14 4.22
N LEU A 84 16.15 -6.60 3.86
CA LEU A 84 15.23 -5.83 3.03
C LEU A 84 14.85 -4.49 3.68
N ILE A 85 14.44 -4.51 4.95
CA ILE A 85 14.06 -3.32 5.72
C ILE A 85 15.28 -2.41 5.88
N THR A 86 16.41 -2.94 6.35
CA THR A 86 17.62 -2.14 6.59
C THR A 86 18.13 -1.46 5.31
N THR A 87 18.14 -2.20 4.19
CA THR A 87 18.52 -1.66 2.88
C THR A 87 17.52 -0.62 2.39
N SER A 88 16.22 -0.83 2.60
CA SER A 88 15.18 0.13 2.24
C SER A 88 15.30 1.42 3.04
N TYR A 89 15.62 1.35 4.34
CA TYR A 89 15.87 2.52 5.18
C TYR A 89 17.12 3.27 4.74
N GLN A 90 18.21 2.58 4.41
CA GLN A 90 19.38 3.22 3.82
C GLN A 90 19.03 3.93 2.49
N ASN A 91 18.21 3.31 1.64
CA ASN A 91 17.80 3.92 0.38
C ASN A 91 16.88 5.14 0.56
N ALA A 92 16.06 5.15 1.62
CA ALA A 92 15.12 6.24 1.89
C ALA A 92 15.79 7.43 2.62
N TYR A 93 16.69 7.15 3.58
CA TYR A 93 17.20 8.16 4.51
C TYR A 93 18.72 8.38 4.41
N HIS A 94 19.44 7.51 3.71
CA HIS A 94 20.88 7.61 3.46
C HIS A 94 21.78 7.73 4.69
N ASN A 95 21.30 7.36 5.88
CA ASN A 95 21.95 7.61 7.17
C ASN A 95 22.08 6.35 8.05
N VAL A 96 21.85 5.16 7.52
CA VAL A 96 21.94 3.90 8.27
C VAL A 96 23.37 3.38 8.27
N TYR A 97 24.04 3.39 7.11
CA TYR A 97 25.43 2.92 6.96
C TYR A 97 26.46 4.05 7.03
N ASN A 98 26.01 5.30 6.99
CA ASN A 98 26.87 6.48 6.88
C ASN A 98 27.13 7.18 8.23
N GLN A 99 26.81 6.53 9.35
CA GLN A 99 27.11 7.09 10.66
C GLN A 99 28.58 6.82 11.00
N THR A 100 29.34 7.91 11.12
CA THR A 100 30.73 7.91 11.62
C THR A 100 30.75 8.36 13.06
#